data_AF-A0A162SU99-F1
#
_entry.id   AF-A0A162SU99-F1
#
_cell.length_a   1.000
_cell.length_b   1.000
_cell.length_c   1.000
_cell.angle_alpha   90.00
_cell.angle_beta   90.00
_cell.angle_gamma   90.00
#
_symmetry.space_group_name_H-M   'P 1'
#
loop_
_entity.id
_entity.type
_entity.pdbx_description
1 polymer ?
#
loop_
_entity_poly.entity_id
_entity_poly.type
_entity_poly.pdbx_seq_one_letter_code
_entity_poly.pdbx_strand_id
1 'polypeptide(L)'
;MLRKFAAIALFVSFLAMSSSGLMMFVIEKPSFTIQMHPVHKLFGLIMIISVVAHLSFNYKGLLNHMKNRAAAWVGSVLVVLLVVLYGVAINNQVPPDLAQQMDEAAAQAESR
;
A
#
# COMPACT_ATOMS: atom_id res chain seq x y z
N MET A 1 15.23 2.18 21.92
CA MET A 1 15.82 2.26 20.56
C MET A 1 14.93 1.64 19.50
N LEU A 2 14.37 0.45 19.71
CA LEU A 2 13.47 -0.23 18.76
C LEU A 2 12.29 0.62 18.26
N ARG A 3 11.64 1.39 19.14
CA ARG A 3 10.59 2.36 18.77
C ARG A 3 11.06 3.40 17.73
N LYS A 4 12.31 3.87 17.84
CA LYS A 4 12.89 4.84 16.89
C LYS A 4 13.17 4.18 15.54
N PHE A 5 13.70 2.97 15.54
CA PHE A 5 13.91 2.19 14.31
C PHE A 5 12.59 1.87 13.60
N ALA A 6 11.54 1.47 14.34
CA ALA A 6 10.21 1.25 13.78
C ALA A 6 9.64 2.52 13.12
N ALA A 7 9.82 3.69 13.73
CA ALA A 7 9.39 4.95 13.15
C ALA A 7 10.17 5.33 11.87
N ILE A 8 11.50 5.14 11.87
CA ILE A 8 12.34 5.40 10.68
C ILE A 8 11.97 4.43 9.55
N ALA A 9 11.84 3.13 9.85
CA ALA A 9 11.44 2.12 8.87
C ALA A 9 10.05 2.41 8.30
N LEU A 10 9.09 2.82 9.14
CA LEU A 10 7.77 3.26 8.71
C LEU A 10 7.85 4.48 7.77
N PHE A 11 8.67 5.48 8.11
CA PHE A 11 8.82 6.68 7.30
C PHE A 11 9.43 6.38 5.93
N VAL A 12 10.54 5.63 5.89
CA VAL A 12 11.22 5.26 4.63
C VAL A 12 10.32 4.39 3.76
N SER A 13 9.66 3.39 4.34
CA SER A 13 8.71 2.54 3.59
C SER A 13 7.50 3.33 3.09
N PHE A 14 7.01 4.32 3.84
CA PHE A 14 5.96 5.23 3.40
C PHE A 14 6.36 6.05 2.17
N LEU A 15 7.57 6.63 2.17
CA LEU A 15 8.07 7.35 1.02
C LEU A 15 8.23 6.43 -0.19
N ALA A 16 8.79 5.23 -0.01
CA ALA A 16 8.98 4.27 -1.08
C ALA A 16 7.64 3.81 -1.69
N MET A 17 6.65 3.45 -0.86
CA MET A 17 5.31 3.05 -1.31
C MET A 17 4.55 4.18 -2.00
N SER A 18 4.55 5.37 -1.41
CA SER A 18 3.81 6.51 -1.95
C SER A 18 4.41 6.97 -3.28
N SER A 19 5.74 7.09 -3.36
CA SER A 19 6.40 7.51 -4.60
C SER A 19 6.30 6.46 -5.69
N SER A 20 6.51 5.17 -5.39
CA SER A 20 6.34 4.08 -6.38
C SER A 20 4.90 3.96 -6.86
N GLY A 21 3.91 4.03 -5.96
CA GLY A 21 2.49 4.03 -6.31
C GLY A 21 2.10 5.21 -7.19
N LEU A 22 2.54 6.43 -6.82
CA LEU A 22 2.31 7.63 -7.63
C LEU A 22 2.98 7.56 -9.00
N MET A 23 4.21 7.05 -9.08
CA MET A 23 4.87 6.88 -10.37
C MET A 23 4.11 5.89 -11.27
N MET A 24 3.63 4.77 -10.72
CA MET A 24 2.80 3.82 -11.48
C MET A 24 1.48 4.45 -11.93
N PHE A 25 0.85 5.27 -11.09
CA PHE A 25 -0.37 6.00 -11.41
C PHE A 25 -0.15 7.11 -12.46
N VAL A 26 0.99 7.80 -12.46
CA VAL A 26 1.25 8.93 -13.40
C VAL A 26 1.75 8.44 -14.76
N ILE A 27 2.57 7.39 -14.79
CA ILE A 27 3.16 6.88 -16.03
C ILE A 27 2.15 6.02 -16.80
N GLU A 28 1.23 5.34 -16.10
CA GLU A 28 0.11 4.57 -16.67
C GLU A 28 0.54 3.52 -17.72
N LYS A 29 1.76 2.98 -17.61
CA LYS A 29 2.27 1.91 -18.48
C LYS A 29 2.32 0.58 -17.73
N PRO A 30 1.73 -0.50 -18.25
CA PRO A 30 1.81 -1.83 -17.64
C PRO A 30 3.25 -2.33 -17.46
N SER A 31 4.13 -2.10 -18.44
CA SER A 31 5.54 -2.49 -18.37
C SER A 31 6.30 -1.78 -17.24
N PHE A 32 6.04 -0.49 -17.04
CA PHE A 32 6.62 0.27 -15.93
C PHE A 32 6.06 -0.17 -14.59
N THR A 33 4.76 -0.49 -14.54
CA THR A 33 4.11 -1.04 -13.35
C THR A 33 4.76 -2.36 -12.95
N ILE A 34 5.01 -3.28 -13.89
CA ILE A 34 5.72 -4.55 -13.65
C ILE A 34 7.14 -4.31 -13.12
N GLN A 35 7.88 -3.34 -13.69
CA GLN A 35 9.23 -3.01 -13.23
C GLN A 35 9.27 -2.44 -11.80
N MET A 36 8.28 -1.61 -11.43
CA MET A 36 8.18 -1.01 -10.10
C MET A 36 7.52 -1.93 -9.07
N HIS A 37 6.82 -2.97 -9.52
CA HIS A 37 6.06 -3.87 -8.67
C HIS A 37 6.88 -4.55 -7.56
N PRO A 38 8.13 -5.02 -7.79
CA PRO A 38 8.97 -5.59 -6.73
C PRO A 38 9.29 -4.57 -5.63
N VAL A 39 9.60 -3.32 -6.01
CA VAL A 39 9.89 -2.23 -5.07
C VAL A 39 8.67 -1.93 -4.23
N HIS A 40 7.51 -1.77 -4.88
CA HIS A 40 6.24 -1.50 -4.19
C HIS A 40 5.86 -2.65 -3.25
N LYS A 41 5.93 -3.91 -3.70
CA LYS A 41 5.61 -5.07 -2.86
C LYS A 41 6.55 -5.19 -1.64
N LEU A 42 7.86 -5.07 -1.84
CA LEU A 42 8.83 -5.23 -0.77
C LEU A 42 8.67 -4.15 0.30
N PHE A 43 8.61 -2.88 -0.09
CA PHE A 43 8.42 -1.80 0.86
C PHE A 43 7.01 -1.78 1.47
N GLY A 44 6.00 -2.30 0.76
CA GLY A 44 4.67 -2.56 1.32
C GLY A 44 4.72 -3.57 2.47
N LEU A 45 5.45 -4.67 2.30
CA LEU A 45 5.64 -5.66 3.37
C LEU A 45 6.39 -5.07 4.57
N ILE A 46 7.49 -4.35 4.32
CA ILE A 46 8.26 -3.65 5.36
C ILE A 46 7.37 -2.65 6.10
N MET A 47 6.53 -1.93 5.39
CA MET A 47 5.58 -0.98 5.97
C MET A 47 4.60 -1.68 6.91
N ILE A 48 4.00 -2.81 6.51
CA ILE A 48 3.06 -3.56 7.37
C ILE A 48 3.73 -3.93 8.70
N ILE A 49 4.92 -4.52 8.64
CA ILE A 49 5.68 -4.89 9.84
C ILE A 49 5.99 -3.66 10.69
N SER A 50 6.41 -2.56 10.05
CA SER A 50 6.75 -1.30 10.71
C SER A 50 5.54 -0.65 11.37
N VAL A 51 4.36 -0.67 10.73
CA VAL A 51 3.09 -0.18 11.28
C VAL A 51 2.70 -1.00 12.49
N VAL A 52 2.74 -2.34 12.41
CA VAL A 52 2.40 -3.20 13.56
C VAL A 52 3.29 -2.90 14.76
N ALA A 53 4.61 -2.79 14.55
CA ALA A 53 5.55 -2.38 15.59
C ALA A 53 5.26 -0.97 16.12
N HIS A 54 4.99 -0.01 15.24
CA HIS A 54 4.70 1.38 15.61
C HIS A 54 3.41 1.50 16.43
N LEU A 55 2.34 0.82 16.02
CA LEU A 55 1.07 0.76 16.74
C LEU A 55 1.26 0.11 18.11
N SER A 56 1.98 -1.01 18.18
CA SER A 56 2.23 -1.74 19.42
C SER A 56 2.98 -0.88 20.44
N PHE A 57 4.04 -0.19 20.02
CA PHE A 57 4.84 0.66 20.91
C PHE A 57 4.19 2.00 21.27
N ASN A 58 3.19 2.46 20.51
CA ASN A 58 2.55 3.76 20.71
C ASN A 58 1.04 3.67 20.97
N TYR A 59 0.52 2.48 21.26
CA TYR A 59 -0.91 2.17 21.34
C TYR A 59 -1.72 3.17 22.19
N LYS A 60 -1.26 3.43 23.42
CA LYS A 60 -1.92 4.38 24.33
C LYS A 60 -1.99 5.80 23.76
N GLY A 61 -0.92 6.25 23.10
CA GLY A 61 -0.86 7.57 22.47
C GLY A 61 -1.81 7.68 21.29
N LEU A 62 -1.88 6.65 20.45
CA LEU A 62 -2.81 6.56 19.32
C LEU A 62 -4.26 6.56 19.77
N LEU A 63 -4.62 5.77 20.78
CA LEU A 63 -5.97 5.80 21.36
C LEU A 63 -6.34 7.19 21.86
N ASN A 64 -5.38 7.93 22.43
CA ASN A 64 -5.64 9.30 22.87
C ASN A 64 -5.91 10.26 21.69
N HIS A 65 -5.22 10.08 20.56
CA HIS A 65 -5.50 10.85 19.34
C HIS A 65 -6.89 10.56 18.78
N MET A 66 -7.36 9.31 18.88
CA MET A 66 -8.71 8.92 18.44
C MET A 66 -9.83 9.54 19.28
N LYS A 67 -9.54 10.02 20.51
CA LYS A 67 -10.54 10.75 21.31
C LYS A 67 -10.88 12.11 20.70
N ASN A 68 -10.02 12.66 19.84
CA ASN A 68 -10.36 13.86 19.08
C ASN A 68 -11.42 13.50 18.02
N ARG A 69 -12.59 14.13 18.14
CA ARG A 69 -13.72 13.92 17.22
C ARG A 69 -13.35 14.12 15.75
N ALA A 70 -12.48 15.09 15.45
CA ALA A 70 -12.02 15.33 14.09
C ALA A 70 -11.17 14.18 13.56
N ALA A 71 -10.23 13.68 14.36
CA ALA A 71 -9.38 12.55 13.99
C ALA A 71 -10.19 11.26 13.80
N ALA A 72 -11.17 11.02 14.67
CA ALA A 72 -12.09 9.88 14.53
C ALA A 72 -12.89 9.96 13.21
N TRP A 73 -13.46 11.12 12.89
CA TRP A 73 -14.21 11.30 11.65
C TRP A 73 -13.36 11.08 10.40
N VAL A 74 -12.19 11.71 10.33
CA VAL A 74 -11.28 11.54 9.19
C VAL A 74 -10.88 10.09 9.04
N GLY A 75 -10.51 9.42 10.13
CA GLY A 75 -10.19 7.99 10.12
C GLY A 75 -11.35 7.14 9.61
N SER A 76 -12.56 7.37 10.07
CA SER A 76 -13.76 6.65 9.62
C SER A 76 -14.02 6.86 8.13
N VAL A 77 -13.96 8.09 7.62
CA VAL A 77 -14.16 8.39 6.19
C VAL A 77 -13.11 7.67 5.33
N LEU A 78 -11.84 7.70 5.75
CA LEU A 78 -10.76 7.02 5.01
C LEU A 78 -10.95 5.50 4.97
N VAL A 79 -11.41 4.89 6.06
CA VAL A 79 -11.72 3.44 6.09
C VAL A 79 -12.89 3.11 5.16
N VAL A 80 -13.96 3.91 5.17
CA VAL A 80 -15.09 3.73 4.26
C VAL A 80 -14.63 3.83 2.81
N LEU A 81 -13.84 4.85 2.48
CA LEU A 81 -13.28 5.04 1.14
C LEU A 81 -12.40 3.86 0.72
N LEU A 82 -11.55 3.35 1.62
CA LEU A 82 -10.74 2.16 1.37
C LEU A 82 -11.61 0.94 1.01
N VAL A 83 -12.63 0.65 1.80
CA VAL A 83 -13.55 -0.48 1.56
C VAL A 83 -14.27 -0.33 0.22
N VAL A 84 -14.75 0.89 -0.11
CA VAL A 84 -15.40 1.17 -1.40
C VAL A 84 -14.43 0.94 -2.56
N LEU A 85 -13.18 1.42 -2.47
CA LEU A 85 -12.18 1.23 -3.52
C LEU A 85 -11.85 -0.26 -3.74
N TYR A 86 -11.75 -1.05 -2.66
CA TYR A 86 -11.63 -2.51 -2.79
C TYR A 86 -12.84 -3.12 -3.50
N GLY A 87 -14.05 -2.69 -3.15
CA GLY A 87 -15.28 -3.13 -3.83
C GLY A 87 -15.28 -2.79 -5.32
N VAL A 88 -14.86 -1.59 -5.68
CA VAL A 88 -14.70 -1.16 -7.08
C VAL A 88 -13.70 -2.05 -7.82
N ALA A 89 -12.55 -2.37 -7.21
CA ALA A 89 -11.54 -3.23 -7.83
C ALA A 89 -12.05 -4.67 -8.04
N ILE A 90 -12.77 -5.23 -7.06
CA ILE A 90 -13.32 -6.59 -7.15
C ILE A 90 -14.45 -6.69 -8.19
N ASN A 91 -15.24 -5.62 -8.35
CA ASN A 91 -16.37 -5.58 -9.28
C ASN A 91 -15.96 -5.25 -10.73
N ASN A 92 -14.81 -4.62 -10.93
CA ASN A 92 -14.27 -4.29 -12.25
C ASN A 92 -13.16 -5.28 -12.65
N GLN A 93 -13.55 -6.54 -12.82
CA GLN A 93 -12.61 -7.57 -13.25
C GLN A 93 -12.17 -7.33 -14.69
N VAL A 94 -10.88 -7.54 -14.94
CA VAL A 94 -10.35 -7.57 -16.30
C VAL A 94 -10.96 -8.79 -17.02
N PRO A 95 -11.39 -8.66 -18.30
CA PRO A 95 -11.86 -9.80 -19.08
C PRO A 95 -10.88 -10.98 -19.01
N PRO A 96 -11.36 -12.22 -18.80
CA PRO A 96 -10.48 -13.36 -18.52
C PRO A 96 -9.42 -13.62 -19.59
N ASP A 97 -9.75 -13.38 -20.85
CA ASP A 97 -8.86 -13.51 -22.00
C ASP A 97 -7.72 -12.48 -21.98
N LEU A 98 -8.01 -11.25 -21.59
CA LEU A 98 -7.02 -10.19 -21.42
C LEU A 98 -6.16 -10.43 -20.17
N ALA A 99 -6.78 -10.86 -19.07
CA ALA A 99 -6.07 -11.19 -17.84
C ALA A 99 -5.05 -12.30 -18.08
N GLN A 100 -5.45 -13.38 -18.77
CA GLN A 100 -4.56 -14.48 -19.10
C GLN A 100 -3.37 -14.03 -19.97
N GLN A 101 -3.62 -13.22 -21.00
CA GLN A 101 -2.55 -12.68 -21.86
C GLN A 101 -1.56 -11.82 -21.06
N MET A 102 -2.07 -11.02 -20.12
CA MET A 102 -1.23 -10.18 -19.26
C MET A 102 -0.39 -11.02 -18.30
N ASP A 103 -0.97 -12.05 -17.70
CA ASP A 103 -0.28 -12.96 -16.78
C ASP A 103 0.81 -13.77 -17.50
N GLU A 104 0.54 -14.28 -18.70
CA GLU A 104 1.52 -14.98 -19.52
C GLU A 104 2.68 -14.06 -19.94
N ALA A 105 2.39 -12.83 -20.35
CA ALA A 105 3.41 -11.84 -20.70
C ALA A 105 4.28 -11.44 -19.50
N ALA A 106 3.66 -11.28 -18.32
CA ALA A 106 4.37 -10.99 -17.08
C ALA A 106 5.29 -12.16 -16.69
N ALA A 107 4.80 -13.40 -16.74
CA ALA A 107 5.59 -14.59 -16.43
C ALA A 107 6.81 -14.73 -17.35
N GLN A 108 6.67 -14.47 -18.65
CA GLN A 108 7.80 -14.48 -19.59
C GLN A 108 8.84 -13.38 -19.30
N ALA A 109 8.40 -12.23 -18.78
CA ALA A 109 9.30 -11.14 -18.41
C ALA A 109 10.04 -11.42 -17.11
N GLU A 110 9.39 -12.09 -16.15
CA GLU A 110 10.00 -12.51 -14.87
C GLU A 110 10.92 -13.73 -15.00
N SER A 111 10.72 -14.57 -16.03
CA SER A 111 11.55 -15.76 -16.28
C SER A 111 12.88 -15.47 -17.01
N ARG A 112 13.22 -14.20 -17.25
CA ARG A 112 14.48 -13.76 -17.84
C ARG A 112 15.43 -13.23 -16.77
#